data_AF-A0A6L9K568-F1
#
_entry.id   AF-A0A6L9K568-F1
#
_cell.length_a   1.000
_cell.length_b   1.000
_cell.length_c   1.000
_cell.angle_alpha   90.00
_cell.angle_beta   90.00
_cell.angle_gamma   90.00
#
_symmetry.space_group_name_H-M   'P 1'
#
loop_
_entity.id
_entity.type
_entity.pdbx_description
1 polymer ?
#
loop_
_entity_poly.entity_id
_entity_poly.type
_entity_poly.pdbx_seq_one_letter_code
_entity_poly.pdbx_strand_id
1 'polypeptide(L)'
;MKKLILLSIVSLLFVSLQLSAEPNPNPTPAPAAIVQEQNFIVKGMVLDKLTQETLAGAVITANGQKVYTDLDGNFEISNLCGDKCQLKISMISYNDQTLEVDTNKANNLHIRLQQR
;
A
#
# COMPACT_ATOMS: atom_id res chain seq x y z
N MET A 1 -4.87 -44.72 -40.06
CA MET A 1 -3.62 -45.50 -40.03
C MET A 1 -2.88 -45.16 -38.74
N LYS A 2 -2.48 -46.21 -38.01
CA LYS A 2 -1.62 -46.26 -36.81
C LYS A 2 -1.99 -45.38 -35.59
N LYS A 3 -2.92 -45.90 -34.78
CA LYS A 3 -2.83 -45.80 -33.32
C LYS A 3 -2.65 -47.23 -32.78
N LEU A 4 -1.42 -47.53 -32.41
CA LEU A 4 -0.95 -48.70 -31.67
C LEU A 4 -0.03 -48.07 -30.61
N ILE A 5 -0.19 -48.32 -29.32
CA ILE A 5 0.19 -49.57 -28.68
C ILE A 5 -0.67 -49.78 -27.42
N LEU A 6 -1.34 -50.93 -27.37
CA LEU A 6 -1.73 -51.65 -26.16
C LEU A 6 -0.51 -52.45 -25.68
N LEU A 7 -0.21 -52.43 -24.38
CA LEU A 7 0.34 -53.57 -23.62
C LEU A 7 0.11 -53.29 -22.12
N SER A 8 -0.86 -53.91 -21.42
CA SER A 8 -0.73 -55.17 -20.65
C SER A 8 0.58 -55.22 -19.83
N ILE A 9 0.65 -55.50 -18.52
CA ILE A 9 -0.09 -56.48 -17.71
C ILE A 9 0.41 -56.35 -16.25
N VAL A 10 -0.50 -56.57 -15.28
CA VAL A 10 -0.29 -57.23 -13.97
C VAL A 10 0.73 -56.60 -13.00
N SER A 11 0.28 -56.20 -11.81
CA SER A 11 0.46 -57.04 -10.61
C SER A 11 -0.05 -56.38 -9.33
N LEU A 12 -0.64 -57.23 -8.48
CA LEU A 12 -0.76 -57.13 -7.02
C LEU A 12 -1.84 -56.22 -6.43
N LEU A 13 -2.96 -56.89 -6.12
CA LEU A 13 -3.64 -56.77 -4.83
C LEU A 13 -2.67 -56.40 -3.70
N PHE A 14 -2.88 -55.25 -3.06
CA PHE A 14 -2.63 -55.11 -1.63
C PHE A 14 -3.92 -54.63 -0.97
N VAL A 15 -4.58 -55.57 -0.31
CA VAL A 15 -5.61 -55.34 0.68
C VAL A 15 -4.93 -54.81 1.93
N SER A 16 -5.37 -53.66 2.42
CA SER A 16 -5.53 -53.42 3.87
C SER A 16 -6.37 -52.16 4.08
N LEU A 17 -7.60 -52.37 4.55
CA LEU A 17 -8.36 -51.33 5.23
C LEU A 17 -7.57 -50.84 6.45
N GLN A 18 -7.38 -49.54 6.57
CA GLN A 18 -7.07 -48.90 7.84
C GLN A 18 -7.96 -47.69 8.00
N LEU A 19 -9.07 -47.90 8.73
CA LEU A 19 -9.90 -46.86 9.30
C LEU A 19 -9.38 -46.59 10.70
N SER A 20 -8.81 -45.41 10.93
CA SER A 20 -8.61 -44.84 12.27
C SER A 20 -8.58 -43.33 12.11
N ALA A 21 -9.70 -42.69 12.47
CA ALA A 21 -9.76 -41.25 12.67
C ALA A 21 -9.13 -40.96 14.03
N GLU A 22 -7.89 -40.48 14.05
CA GLU A 22 -7.33 -39.84 15.24
C GLU A 22 -7.79 -38.37 15.24
N PRO A 23 -8.45 -37.88 16.31
CA PRO A 23 -8.63 -36.45 16.51
C PRO A 23 -7.26 -35.86 16.86
N ASN A 24 -6.57 -35.28 15.88
CA ASN A 24 -5.33 -34.56 16.11
C ASN A 24 -5.65 -33.19 16.77
N PRO A 25 -5.14 -32.90 17.99
CA PRO A 25 -5.33 -31.60 18.63
C PRO A 25 -4.18 -30.61 18.29
N ASN A 26 -3.48 -30.79 17.17
CA ASN A 26 -2.47 -29.84 16.73
C ASN A 26 -3.04 -28.92 15.63
N PRO A 27 -3.21 -27.61 15.89
CA PRO A 27 -3.57 -26.68 14.83
C PRO A 27 -2.38 -26.58 13.88
N THR A 28 -2.56 -27.11 12.66
CA THR A 28 -1.72 -26.74 11.52
C THR A 28 -1.63 -25.21 11.47
N PRO A 29 -0.44 -24.59 11.52
CA PRO A 29 -0.34 -23.17 11.28
C PRO A 29 -0.90 -22.92 9.89
N ALA A 30 -2.00 -22.18 9.81
CA ALA A 30 -2.51 -21.68 8.54
C ALA A 30 -1.34 -20.99 7.81
N PRO A 31 -1.23 -21.09 6.47
CA PRO A 31 -0.22 -20.34 5.73
C PRO A 31 -0.29 -18.89 6.20
N ALA A 32 0.80 -18.39 6.77
CA ALA A 32 0.91 -17.00 7.18
C ALA A 32 0.53 -16.18 5.95
N ALA A 33 -0.62 -15.50 6.02
CA ALA A 33 -1.04 -14.60 4.97
C ALA A 33 0.10 -13.60 4.81
N ILE A 34 0.77 -13.65 3.67
CA ILE A 34 1.63 -12.57 3.21
C ILE A 34 0.72 -11.35 3.08
N VAL A 35 0.67 -10.55 4.16
CA VAL A 35 0.08 -9.23 4.11
C VAL A 35 1.00 -8.44 3.19
N GLN A 36 0.60 -8.33 1.93
CA GLN A 36 1.20 -7.36 1.02
C GLN A 36 0.90 -6.00 1.65
N GLU A 37 1.88 -5.40 2.30
CA GLU A 37 1.75 -4.04 2.82
C GLU A 37 1.71 -3.12 1.61
N GLN A 38 0.50 -2.80 1.13
CA GLN A 38 0.31 -1.83 0.06
C GLN A 38 0.84 -0.48 0.56
N ASN A 39 2.03 -0.11 0.09
CA ASN A 39 2.65 1.16 0.39
C ASN A 39 2.08 2.25 -0.54
N PHE A 40 1.12 3.00 -0.02
CA PHE A 40 0.57 4.16 -0.70
C PHE A 40 1.48 5.37 -0.50
N ILE A 41 2.05 5.87 -1.60
CA ILE A 41 3.00 6.99 -1.61
C ILE A 41 2.39 8.17 -2.35
N VAL A 42 2.48 9.36 -1.76
CA VAL A 42 2.14 10.64 -2.41
C VAL A 42 3.36 11.54 -2.43
N LYS A 43 3.60 12.15 -3.60
CA LYS A 43 4.65 13.13 -3.81
C LYS A 43 4.04 14.46 -4.27
N GLY A 44 4.74 15.55 -4.00
CA GLY A 44 4.29 16.85 -4.47
C GLY A 44 5.19 17.98 -4.04
N MET A 45 4.69 19.19 -4.24
CA MET A 45 5.34 20.45 -3.95
C MET A 45 4.35 21.42 -3.29
N VAL A 46 4.83 22.21 -2.35
CA VAL A 46 4.05 23.27 -1.70
C VAL A 46 4.55 24.63 -2.15
N LEU A 47 3.63 25.49 -2.56
CA LEU A 47 3.88 26.81 -3.13
C LEU A 47 3.09 27.89 -2.39
N ASP A 48 3.62 29.11 -2.37
CA ASP A 48 2.85 30.30 -2.05
C ASP A 48 1.81 30.54 -3.15
N LYS A 49 0.56 30.76 -2.77
CA LYS A 49 -0.54 30.93 -3.73
C LYS A 49 -0.40 32.20 -4.58
N LEU A 50 0.17 33.27 -4.02
CA LEU A 50 0.31 34.56 -4.71
C LEU A 50 1.61 34.65 -5.50
N THR A 51 2.75 34.36 -4.85
CA THR A 51 4.08 34.53 -5.46
C THR A 51 4.51 33.34 -6.31
N GLN A 52 3.89 32.17 -6.13
CA GLN A 52 4.32 30.87 -6.69
C GLN A 52 5.73 30.44 -6.22
N GLU A 53 6.27 31.05 -5.16
CA GLU A 53 7.53 30.63 -4.56
C GLU A 53 7.36 29.30 -3.82
N THR A 54 8.41 28.47 -3.81
CA THR A 54 8.43 27.19 -3.10
C THR A 54 8.49 27.41 -1.60
N LEU A 55 7.65 26.66 -0.87
CA LEU A 55 7.56 26.78 0.58
C LEU A 55 8.31 25.66 1.25
N ALA A 56 9.54 25.95 1.69
CA ALA A 56 10.35 25.04 2.50
C ALA A 56 9.85 24.98 3.96
N GLY A 57 9.89 23.79 4.56
CA GLY A 57 9.46 23.57 5.94
C GLY A 57 7.94 23.58 6.17
N ALA A 58 7.12 23.56 5.11
CA ALA A 58 5.69 23.30 5.23
C ALA A 58 5.46 21.88 5.75
N VAL A 59 4.47 21.73 6.62
CA VAL A 59 4.19 20.49 7.34
C VAL A 59 3.06 19.75 6.67
N ILE A 60 3.28 18.49 6.28
CA ILE A 60 2.25 17.60 5.75
C ILE A 60 1.97 16.51 6.79
N THR A 61 0.73 16.43 7.23
CA THR A 61 0.25 15.42 8.19
C THR A 61 -0.80 14.54 7.54
N ALA A 62 -0.60 13.23 7.60
CA ALA A 62 -1.57 12.22 7.20
C ALA A 62 -1.30 10.93 7.98
N ASN A 63 -2.30 10.09 8.20
CA ASN A 63 -2.17 8.79 8.89
C ASN A 63 -1.33 8.83 10.20
N GLY A 64 -1.44 9.90 10.99
CA GLY A 64 -0.67 10.08 12.23
C GLY A 64 0.84 10.38 12.06
N GLN A 65 1.35 10.41 10.83
CA GLN A 65 2.72 10.80 10.52
C GLN A 65 2.82 12.24 10.01
N LYS A 66 4.01 12.80 10.14
CA LYS A 66 4.34 14.16 9.73
C LYS A 66 5.61 14.16 8.88
N VAL A 67 5.56 14.81 7.73
CA VAL A 67 6.72 15.10 6.89
C VAL A 67 6.81 16.60 6.63
N TYR A 68 7.98 17.05 6.21
CA TYR A 68 8.26 18.46 5.93
C TYR A 68 8.69 18.61 4.48
N THR A 69 8.35 19.74 3.87
CA THR A 69 8.92 20.07 2.57
C THR A 69 10.40 20.40 2.66
N ASP A 70 11.16 20.02 1.63
CA ASP A 70 12.57 20.35 1.48
C ASP A 70 12.80 21.81 1.02
N LEU A 71 14.05 22.17 0.71
CA LEU A 71 14.43 23.52 0.29
C LEU A 71 13.76 23.97 -1.02
N ASP A 72 13.39 23.01 -1.87
CA ASP A 72 12.71 23.23 -3.14
C ASP A 72 11.17 23.07 -3.00
N GLY A 73 10.68 22.98 -1.76
CA GLY A 73 9.25 22.85 -1.45
C GLY A 73 8.67 21.46 -1.72
N ASN A 74 9.49 20.46 -2.05
CA ASN A 74 9.02 19.11 -2.37
C ASN A 74 8.77 18.28 -1.10
N PHE A 75 7.83 17.35 -1.17
CA PHE A 75 7.58 16.35 -0.14
C PHE A 75 7.28 14.98 -0.72
N GLU A 76 7.55 13.95 0.09
CA GLU A 76 7.13 12.58 -0.14
C GLU A 76 6.58 12.02 1.18
N ILE A 77 5.40 11.41 1.12
CA ILE A 77 4.76 10.78 2.27
C ILE A 77 4.26 9.38 1.88
N SER A 78 4.80 8.36 2.55
CA SER A 78 4.50 6.94 2.32
C SER A 78 3.57 6.38 3.40
N ASN A 79 3.16 5.11 3.29
CA ASN A 79 2.34 4.41 4.28
C ASN A 79 1.01 5.13 4.60
N LEU A 80 0.35 5.66 3.57
CA LEU A 80 -0.92 6.37 3.71
C LEU A 80 -2.11 5.45 3.97
N CYS A 81 -3.21 6.06 4.41
CA CYS A 81 -4.39 5.43 5.00
C CYS A 81 -5.32 4.66 4.01
N GLY A 82 -4.78 4.15 2.90
CA GLY A 82 -5.51 3.44 1.85
C GLY A 82 -5.72 4.27 0.58
N ASP A 83 -6.67 3.84 -0.25
CA ASP A 83 -7.03 4.40 -1.56
C ASP A 83 -7.35 5.90 -1.53
N LYS A 84 -7.94 6.38 -0.44
CA LYS A 84 -8.27 7.78 -0.21
C LYS A 84 -7.70 8.21 1.12
N CYS A 85 -6.87 9.26 1.11
CA CYS A 85 -6.27 9.75 2.34
C CYS A 85 -6.40 11.27 2.47
N GLN A 86 -6.66 11.72 3.70
CA GLN A 86 -6.72 13.14 4.02
C GLN A 86 -5.32 13.65 4.35
N LEU A 87 -4.88 14.68 3.64
CA LEU A 87 -3.66 15.43 3.92
C LEU A 87 -4.03 16.75 4.58
N LYS A 88 -3.43 17.03 5.73
CA LYS A 88 -3.43 18.35 6.35
C LYS A 88 -2.08 19.02 6.13
N ILE A 89 -2.10 20.24 5.61
CA ILE A 89 -0.92 21.04 5.32
C ILE A 89 -0.96 22.31 6.16
N SER A 90 0.15 22.62 6.83
CA SER A 90 0.28 23.83 7.64
C SER A 90 1.68 24.43 7.54
N MET A 91 1.75 25.76 7.68
CA MET A 91 3.00 26.51 7.72
C MET A 91 2.78 27.80 8.53
N ILE A 92 3.81 28.26 9.24
CA ILE A 92 3.75 29.51 10.00
C ILE A 92 3.42 30.66 9.04
N SER A 93 2.50 31.54 9.43
CA SER A 93 2.00 32.66 8.61
C SER A 93 1.11 32.29 7.42
N TYR A 94 0.74 31.01 7.25
CA TYR A 94 -0.16 30.53 6.20
C TYR A 94 -1.46 29.96 6.78
N ASN A 95 -2.53 30.02 5.99
CA ASN A 95 -3.77 29.31 6.27
C ASN A 95 -3.54 27.80 6.12
N ASP A 96 -3.98 27.04 7.11
CA ASP A 96 -3.98 25.57 7.04
C ASP A 96 -4.91 25.14 5.89
N GLN A 97 -4.50 24.09 5.17
CA GLN A 97 -5.29 23.48 4.10
C GLN A 97 -5.46 21.99 4.35
N THR A 98 -6.66 21.47 4.10
CA THR A 98 -6.94 20.03 4.14
C THR A 98 -7.46 19.58 2.78
N LEU A 99 -6.97 18.46 2.27
CA LEU A 99 -7.39 17.89 0.98
C LEU A 99 -7.44 16.37 1.03
N GLU A 100 -8.37 15.76 0.28
CA GLU A 100 -8.45 14.31 0.07
C GLU A 100 -7.70 13.95 -1.21
N VAL A 101 -6.84 12.93 -1.15
CA VAL A 101 -6.10 12.41 -2.30
C VAL A 101 -6.44 10.96 -2.56
N ASP A 102 -6.54 10.62 -3.84
CA ASP A 102 -6.70 9.26 -4.34
C ASP A 102 -5.30 8.65 -4.57
N THR A 103 -4.82 7.85 -3.62
CA THR A 103 -3.45 7.31 -3.60
C THR A 103 -3.21 6.22 -4.64
N ASN A 104 -4.28 5.68 -5.25
CA ASN A 104 -4.18 4.74 -6.37
C ASN A 104 -3.80 5.41 -7.69
N LYS A 105 -3.85 6.75 -7.74
CA LYS A 105 -3.43 7.51 -8.91
C LYS A 105 -2.02 8.05 -8.70
N ALA A 106 -1.23 8.05 -9.76
CA ALA A 106 0.04 8.75 -9.78
C ALA A 106 -0.24 10.26 -9.60
N ASN A 107 0.06 10.78 -8.40
CA ASN A 107 -0.18 12.17 -8.05
C ASN A 107 1.16 12.89 -7.90
N ASN A 108 1.38 13.90 -8.74
CA ASN A 108 2.33 14.96 -8.43
C ASN A 108 1.52 16.18 -7.99
N LEU A 109 1.38 16.37 -6.68
CA LEU A 109 0.47 17.37 -6.11
C LEU A 109 1.14 18.73 -6.05
N HIS A 110 0.49 19.76 -6.59
CA HIS A 110 0.88 21.15 -6.37
C HIS A 110 -0.09 21.79 -5.37
N ILE A 111 0.36 21.92 -4.13
CA ILE A 111 -0.43 22.49 -3.03
C ILE A 111 -0.10 23.97 -2.92
N ARG A 112 -1.11 24.84 -2.91
CA ARG A 112 -0.93 26.29 -2.87
C ARG A 112 -1.51 26.87 -1.58
N LEU A 113 -0.63 27.24 -0.65
CA LEU A 113 -1.06 27.84 0.62
C LEU A 113 -1.27 29.34 0.47
N GLN A 114 -2.30 29.86 1.12
CA GLN A 114 -2.58 31.29 1.16
C GLN A 114 -2.03 31.88 2.45
N GLN A 115 -1.24 32.95 2.34
CA GLN A 115 -0.75 33.69 3.49
C GLN A 115 -1.90 34.29 4.30
N ARG A 116 -1.73 34.38 5.63
CA ARG A 116 -2.67 34.99 6.56
C ARG A 116 -2.69 36.51 6.48
#